data_AF-A0A7S2MDR4-F1
#
_entry.id   AF-A0A7S2MDR4-F1
#
_cell.length_a   1.000
_cell.length_b   1.000
_cell.length_c   1.000
_cell.angle_alpha   90.00
_cell.angle_beta   90.00
_cell.angle_gamma   90.00
#
_symmetry.space_group_name_H-M   'P 1'
#
loop_
_entity.id
_entity.type
_entity.pdbx_description
1 polymer ?
#
loop_
_entity_poly.entity_id
_entity_poly.type
_entity_poly.pdbx_seq_one_letter_code
_entity_poly.pdbx_strand_id
1 'polypeptide(L)'
;TNDATGVQMYGENFQSLGRLSTTHNNLAGDKECDHLHDGMGFVPGHISVTRILEASLQSVDASVSLPYWDYTIDVEEIGADGSFWAWRNVSVFSNDWFGEVDSKTGSISEGSYFDNFAIQANEWTTATNSYGLIRSPWNNHNSDRFVRFFGGGSALGEKASVGVTYDEMSSCSILDAALNQSTSLGIFNGEAAGQAHGPVHMFTGGQSGTPNYIDRLLDIGLDASSPHYEQDWGNGVTFNFASIKSLWRYNMWTCPESCSMDTPMSDCKCTCDADTIWKNASVVEALFASDIAMKDNVTVYKLLKMMCEMGPVMGDHASSGAASDPSFWVIHGTVERWLDLLIIEDRFEEQMWHTPENTVFDSNIHPFTAGCRGHQANDTLVFGLLDGFNFTNLEYYNYLNPTQPHTPYVYDNFRWPHCAALGHRIRHT
;
A
#
# COMPACT_ATOMS: atom_id res chain seq x y z
N THR A 1 -8.10 -22.81 -4.02
CA THR A 1 -8.03 -23.91 -3.04
C THR A 1 -7.88 -23.31 -1.64
N ASN A 2 -8.59 -23.82 -0.62
CA ASN A 2 -8.38 -23.37 0.76
C ASN A 2 -7.06 -23.94 1.33
N ASP A 3 -6.60 -23.39 2.46
CA ASP A 3 -5.29 -23.71 3.03
C ASP A 3 -5.14 -25.21 3.33
N ALA A 4 -6.08 -25.78 4.09
CA ALA A 4 -6.04 -27.18 4.49
C ALA A 4 -6.01 -28.15 3.31
N THR A 5 -6.81 -27.91 2.26
CA THR A 5 -6.81 -28.75 1.06
C THR A 5 -5.51 -28.57 0.28
N GLY A 6 -5.01 -27.35 0.18
CA GLY A 6 -3.77 -27.07 -0.55
C GLY A 6 -2.55 -27.70 0.12
N VAL A 7 -2.44 -27.65 1.46
CA VAL A 7 -1.38 -28.35 2.20
C VAL A 7 -1.44 -29.87 1.97
N GLN A 8 -2.64 -30.46 1.94
CA GLN A 8 -2.79 -31.89 1.64
C GLN A 8 -2.36 -32.26 0.21
N MET A 9 -2.53 -31.36 -0.75
CA MET A 9 -2.22 -31.59 -2.16
C MET A 9 -0.77 -31.28 -2.52
N TYR A 10 -0.21 -30.22 -1.95
CA TYR A 10 1.04 -29.59 -2.40
C TYR A 10 2.13 -29.57 -1.31
N GLY A 11 1.82 -29.99 -0.08
CA GLY A 11 2.77 -30.12 1.02
C GLY A 11 2.81 -28.90 1.96
N GLU A 12 3.68 -28.98 2.97
CA GLU A 12 3.71 -28.04 4.10
C GLU A 12 4.13 -26.60 3.73
N ASN A 13 4.79 -26.42 2.58
CA ASN A 13 5.17 -25.10 2.08
C ASN A 13 4.00 -24.34 1.44
N PHE A 14 2.87 -25.02 1.15
CA PHE A 14 1.71 -24.37 0.58
C PHE A 14 1.03 -23.46 1.60
N GLN A 15 0.80 -22.21 1.22
CA GLN A 15 -0.13 -21.30 1.88
C GLN A 15 -1.10 -20.71 0.85
N SER A 16 -2.39 -20.79 1.15
CA SER A 16 -3.41 -20.21 0.27
C SER A 16 -3.30 -18.69 0.25
N LEU A 17 -3.60 -18.10 -0.91
CA LEU A 17 -3.66 -16.64 -1.04
C LEU A 17 -4.60 -16.02 0.00
N GLY A 18 -5.76 -16.65 0.25
CA GLY A 18 -6.71 -16.20 1.28
C GLY A 18 -6.10 -16.14 2.70
N ARG A 19 -5.26 -17.11 3.08
CA ARG A 19 -4.52 -17.07 4.34
C ARG A 19 -3.55 -15.89 4.38
N LEU A 20 -2.72 -15.74 3.35
CA LEU A 20 -1.73 -14.66 3.30
C LEU A 20 -2.38 -13.27 3.33
N SER A 21 -3.43 -13.04 2.53
CA SER A 21 -4.19 -11.79 2.53
C SER A 21 -4.86 -11.53 3.88
N THR A 22 -5.34 -12.57 4.56
CA THR A 22 -5.93 -12.46 5.91
C THR A 22 -4.89 -12.11 6.96
N THR A 23 -3.72 -12.76 6.92
CA THR A 23 -2.63 -12.44 7.84
C THR A 23 -2.18 -10.99 7.67
N HIS A 24 -2.05 -10.52 6.43
CA HIS A 24 -1.75 -9.11 6.15
C HIS A 24 -2.82 -8.17 6.74
N ASN A 25 -4.10 -8.46 6.48
CA ASN A 25 -5.21 -7.64 6.99
C ASN A 25 -5.30 -7.63 8.52
N ASN A 26 -5.02 -8.75 9.17
CA ASN A 26 -5.01 -8.83 10.63
C ASN A 26 -3.89 -7.96 11.22
N LEU A 27 -2.66 -8.09 10.67
CA LEU A 27 -1.47 -7.40 11.19
C LEU A 27 -1.51 -5.88 10.95
N ALA A 28 -1.91 -5.46 9.76
CA ALA A 28 -2.04 -4.04 9.44
C ALA A 28 -3.37 -3.44 9.90
N GLY A 29 -4.40 -4.26 10.11
CA GLY A 29 -5.72 -3.84 10.58
C GLY A 29 -5.86 -3.78 12.10
N ASP A 30 -4.83 -4.20 12.85
CA ASP A 30 -4.86 -4.27 14.30
C ASP A 30 -5.17 -2.89 14.91
N LYS A 31 -6.01 -2.93 15.96
CA LYS A 31 -6.49 -1.75 16.68
C LYS A 31 -5.39 -1.11 17.52
N GLU A 32 -4.43 -1.90 18.02
CA GLU A 32 -3.37 -1.41 18.89
C GLU A 32 -2.26 -0.70 18.11
N CYS A 33 -1.82 -1.27 16.99
CA CYS A 33 -0.84 -0.64 16.10
C CYS A 33 -0.85 -1.24 14.69
N ASP A 34 -0.04 -0.71 13.78
CA ASP A 34 0.24 -1.36 12.49
C ASP A 34 1.51 -2.20 12.63
N HIS A 35 1.40 -3.53 12.50
CA HIS A 35 2.53 -4.44 12.66
C HIS A 35 3.39 -4.59 11.39
N LEU A 36 3.05 -3.91 10.29
CA LEU A 36 3.66 -4.11 8.98
C LEU A 36 4.28 -2.85 8.37
N HIS A 37 3.60 -1.70 8.44
CA HIS A 37 3.95 -0.57 7.58
C HIS A 37 4.75 0.53 8.29
N ASP A 38 4.39 0.86 9.52
CA ASP A 38 4.84 2.08 10.18
C ASP A 38 6.14 1.87 10.98
N GLY A 39 7.14 1.23 10.35
CA GLY A 39 8.46 1.05 10.98
C GLY A 39 9.47 0.21 10.20
N MET A 40 10.63 -0.01 10.82
CA MET A 40 11.78 -0.75 10.26
C MET A 40 11.49 -2.22 9.89
N GLY A 41 10.34 -2.74 10.32
CA GLY A 41 9.82 -4.05 9.90
C GLY A 41 9.24 -4.09 8.48
N PHE A 42 9.05 -2.93 7.86
CA PHE A 42 8.36 -2.80 6.57
C PHE A 42 8.97 -3.67 5.48
N VAL A 43 10.24 -3.43 5.14
CA VAL A 43 10.92 -4.16 4.07
C VAL A 43 11.03 -5.66 4.37
N PRO A 44 11.55 -6.14 5.52
CA PRO A 44 11.68 -7.58 5.76
C PRO A 44 10.31 -8.26 5.86
N GLY A 45 9.30 -7.59 6.40
CA GLY A 45 7.92 -8.08 6.41
C GLY A 45 7.38 -8.31 5.00
N HIS A 46 7.49 -7.31 4.12
CA HIS A 46 6.93 -7.39 2.76
C HIS A 46 7.71 -8.31 1.82
N ILE A 47 9.04 -8.36 1.92
CA ILE A 47 9.85 -9.33 1.15
C ILE A 47 9.59 -10.77 1.64
N SER A 48 9.39 -10.95 2.95
CA SER A 48 9.11 -12.29 3.49
C SER A 48 7.77 -12.83 2.98
N VAL A 49 6.72 -12.01 2.91
CA VAL A 49 5.40 -12.48 2.47
C VAL A 49 5.36 -12.79 0.98
N THR A 50 6.10 -12.05 0.15
CA THR A 50 6.26 -12.39 -1.27
C THR A 50 7.06 -13.67 -1.46
N ARG A 51 8.12 -13.90 -0.67
CA ARG A 51 8.86 -15.17 -0.70
C ARG A 51 8.00 -16.35 -0.22
N ILE A 52 7.14 -16.17 0.79
CA ILE A 52 6.18 -17.20 1.21
C ILE A 52 5.20 -17.51 0.07
N LEU A 53 4.69 -16.50 -0.63
CA LEU A 53 3.83 -16.72 -1.80
C LEU A 53 4.58 -17.49 -2.88
N GLU A 54 5.82 -17.11 -3.20
CA GLU A 54 6.63 -17.79 -4.20
C GLU A 54 6.86 -19.27 -3.81
N ALA A 55 7.25 -19.55 -2.57
CA ALA A 55 7.42 -20.90 -2.06
C ALA A 55 6.10 -21.71 -2.13
N SER A 56 4.97 -21.06 -1.86
CA SER A 56 3.65 -21.66 -2.01
C SER A 56 3.33 -21.99 -3.48
N LEU A 57 3.62 -21.09 -4.42
CA LEU A 57 3.49 -21.36 -5.86
C LEU A 57 4.44 -22.49 -6.33
N GLN A 58 5.68 -22.51 -5.84
CA GLN A 58 6.67 -23.54 -6.13
C GLN A 58 6.28 -24.92 -5.58
N SER A 59 5.46 -24.98 -4.53
CA SER A 59 4.88 -26.24 -4.05
C SER A 59 3.86 -26.84 -5.02
N VAL A 60 3.25 -26.00 -5.86
CA VAL A 60 2.33 -26.42 -6.94
C VAL A 60 3.11 -26.70 -8.22
N ASP A 61 3.99 -25.78 -8.61
CA ASP A 61 4.86 -25.88 -9.78
C ASP A 61 6.23 -25.27 -9.48
N ALA A 62 7.22 -26.13 -9.26
CA ALA A 62 8.58 -25.73 -8.89
C ALA A 62 9.33 -24.90 -9.94
N SER A 63 8.79 -24.74 -11.16
CA SER A 63 9.38 -23.90 -12.20
C SER A 63 8.98 -22.42 -12.09
N VAL A 64 7.99 -22.10 -11.25
CA VAL A 64 7.48 -20.73 -11.08
C VAL A 64 8.41 -19.92 -10.19
N SER A 65 8.66 -18.68 -10.61
CA SER A 65 9.19 -17.60 -9.77
C SER A 65 8.19 -16.44 -9.77
N LEU A 66 8.14 -15.69 -8.67
CA LEU A 66 7.26 -14.54 -8.58
C LEU A 66 7.86 -13.38 -9.39
N PRO A 67 7.16 -12.81 -10.39
CA PRO A 67 7.68 -11.65 -11.11
C PRO A 67 7.64 -10.39 -10.24
N TYR A 68 8.38 -9.37 -10.66
CA TYR A 68 8.26 -8.02 -10.10
C TYR A 68 7.63 -7.06 -11.14
N TRP A 69 6.99 -6.00 -10.64
CA TRP A 69 6.44 -4.91 -11.45
C TRP A 69 7.24 -3.64 -11.25
N ASP A 70 8.04 -3.27 -12.26
CA ASP A 70 8.74 -1.98 -12.29
C ASP A 70 7.79 -0.86 -12.73
N TYR A 71 6.96 -0.42 -11.80
CA TYR A 71 5.96 0.63 -11.99
C TYR A 71 6.57 1.98 -12.41
N THR A 72 7.89 2.18 -12.26
CA THR A 72 8.54 3.40 -12.76
C THR A 72 8.44 3.51 -14.27
N ILE A 73 8.41 2.38 -15.01
CA ILE A 73 8.22 2.37 -16.47
C ILE A 73 6.86 2.97 -16.81
N ASP A 74 5.80 2.43 -16.21
CA ASP A 74 4.43 2.86 -16.48
C ASP A 74 4.21 4.33 -16.07
N VAL A 75 4.80 4.76 -14.95
CA VAL A 75 4.77 6.16 -14.51
C VAL A 75 5.41 7.10 -15.54
N GLU A 76 6.56 6.74 -16.10
CA GLU A 76 7.21 7.56 -17.16
C GLU A 76 6.38 7.60 -18.45
N GLU A 77 5.83 6.47 -18.86
CA GLU A 77 5.00 6.38 -20.07
C GLU A 77 3.76 7.27 -19.95
N ILE A 78 3.09 7.25 -18.79
CA ILE A 78 1.91 8.08 -18.53
C ILE A 78 2.26 9.55 -18.35
N GLY A 79 3.37 9.84 -17.66
CA GLY A 79 3.85 11.21 -17.45
C GLY A 79 4.08 11.94 -18.78
N ALA A 80 4.58 11.23 -19.79
CA ALA A 80 4.76 11.77 -21.14
C ALA A 80 3.43 12.11 -21.85
N ASP A 81 2.35 11.37 -21.56
CA ASP A 81 1.02 11.56 -22.14
C ASP A 81 0.18 12.63 -21.43
N GLY A 82 0.58 13.06 -20.23
CA GLY A 82 -0.03 14.16 -19.48
C GLY A 82 -1.42 13.86 -18.92
N SER A 83 -1.81 12.59 -18.80
CA SER A 83 -3.09 12.20 -18.20
C SER A 83 -2.97 10.92 -17.38
N PHE A 84 -3.04 11.06 -16.06
CA PHE A 84 -2.99 9.91 -15.15
C PHE A 84 -4.21 8.97 -15.26
N TRP A 85 -5.24 9.35 -16.02
CA TRP A 85 -6.28 8.43 -16.49
C TRP A 85 -5.72 7.19 -17.19
N ALA A 86 -4.53 7.29 -17.78
CA ALA A 86 -3.87 6.17 -18.42
C ALA A 86 -3.34 5.12 -17.43
N TRP A 87 -3.19 5.43 -16.13
CA TRP A 87 -2.74 4.46 -15.11
C TRP A 87 -3.61 3.21 -15.04
N ARG A 88 -4.93 3.35 -15.17
CA ARG A 88 -5.84 2.19 -15.19
C ARG A 88 -5.71 1.30 -16.44
N ASN A 89 -5.04 1.82 -17.47
CA ASN A 89 -4.89 1.17 -18.78
C ASN A 89 -3.47 0.60 -18.99
N VAL A 90 -2.58 0.67 -17.99
CA VAL A 90 -1.25 0.10 -18.13
C VAL A 90 -1.32 -1.40 -18.34
N SER A 91 -0.30 -1.98 -18.96
CA SER A 91 -0.31 -3.38 -19.40
C SER A 91 -0.63 -4.38 -18.28
N VAL A 92 -0.20 -4.08 -17.05
CA VAL A 92 -0.40 -4.94 -15.88
C VAL A 92 -1.87 -5.08 -15.45
N PHE A 93 -2.73 -4.13 -15.83
CA PHE A 93 -4.18 -4.17 -15.58
C PHE A 93 -4.98 -4.68 -16.79
N SER A 94 -4.33 -5.28 -17.78
CA SER A 94 -5.06 -6.03 -18.82
C SER A 94 -5.69 -7.31 -18.24
N ASN A 95 -6.69 -7.86 -18.95
CA ASN A 95 -7.34 -9.12 -18.55
C ASN A 95 -6.42 -10.35 -18.59
N ASP A 96 -5.32 -10.28 -19.35
CA ASP A 96 -4.29 -11.33 -19.36
C ASP A 96 -3.40 -11.29 -18.10
N TRP A 97 -3.45 -10.19 -17.32
CA TRP A 97 -2.74 -9.99 -16.06
C TRP A 97 -3.72 -9.81 -14.90
N PHE A 98 -3.73 -8.63 -14.25
CA PHE A 98 -4.47 -8.41 -13.01
C PHE A 98 -5.88 -7.86 -13.20
N GLY A 99 -6.35 -7.77 -14.45
CA GLY A 99 -7.74 -7.46 -14.78
C GLY A 99 -8.03 -5.98 -14.95
N GLU A 100 -8.78 -5.69 -16.01
CA GLU A 100 -9.33 -4.37 -16.28
C GLU A 100 -10.42 -4.04 -15.27
N VAL A 101 -10.79 -2.77 -15.16
CA VAL A 101 -11.72 -2.30 -14.13
C VAL A 101 -12.89 -1.55 -14.75
N ASP A 102 -14.10 -1.84 -14.27
CA ASP A 102 -15.27 -1.02 -14.51
C ASP A 102 -15.06 0.36 -13.88
N SER A 103 -14.90 1.36 -14.75
CA SER A 103 -14.67 2.75 -14.36
C SER A 103 -15.84 3.46 -13.66
N LYS A 104 -16.93 2.75 -13.32
CA LYS A 104 -18.05 3.25 -12.50
C LYS A 104 -18.14 2.59 -11.13
N THR A 105 -17.73 1.34 -11.00
CA THR A 105 -17.86 0.58 -9.76
C THR A 105 -16.52 0.24 -9.11
N GLY A 106 -15.42 0.34 -9.85
CA GLY A 106 -14.11 -0.13 -9.41
C GLY A 106 -13.97 -1.66 -9.41
N SER A 107 -14.99 -2.37 -9.88
CA SER A 107 -15.01 -3.82 -9.95
C SER A 107 -14.15 -4.32 -11.11
N ILE A 108 -13.52 -5.47 -10.93
CA ILE A 108 -12.78 -6.12 -12.01
C ILE A 108 -13.75 -6.55 -13.12
N SER A 109 -13.40 -6.23 -14.36
CA SER A 109 -14.16 -6.56 -15.56
C SER A 109 -14.32 -8.08 -15.74
N GLU A 110 -15.49 -8.48 -16.24
CA GLU A 110 -15.76 -9.87 -16.59
C GLU A 110 -14.73 -10.39 -17.62
N GLY A 111 -14.24 -11.62 -17.41
CA GLY A 111 -13.26 -12.26 -18.28
C GLY A 111 -11.80 -12.09 -17.86
N SER A 112 -11.51 -11.30 -16.80
CA SER A 112 -10.22 -11.38 -16.10
C SER A 112 -10.10 -12.70 -15.32
N TYR A 113 -8.88 -13.22 -15.18
CA TYR A 113 -8.59 -14.37 -14.28
C TYR A 113 -9.03 -14.15 -12.83
N PHE A 114 -9.15 -12.89 -12.40
CA PHE A 114 -9.46 -12.50 -11.03
C PHE A 114 -10.88 -11.93 -10.87
N ASP A 115 -11.70 -11.95 -11.93
CA ASP A 115 -13.05 -11.38 -11.90
C ASP A 115 -13.92 -11.99 -10.78
N ASN A 116 -13.75 -13.27 -10.48
CA ASN A 116 -14.48 -14.03 -9.46
C ASN A 116 -13.69 -14.24 -8.16
N PHE A 117 -12.60 -13.48 -7.93
CA PHE A 117 -11.80 -13.61 -6.72
C PHE A 117 -12.53 -13.02 -5.51
N ALA A 118 -13.02 -13.90 -4.63
CA ALA A 118 -13.79 -13.52 -3.46
C ALA A 118 -12.90 -13.21 -2.25
N ILE A 119 -13.23 -12.13 -1.54
CA ILE A 119 -12.50 -11.64 -0.36
C ILE A 119 -13.29 -11.91 0.93
N GLN A 120 -13.46 -13.20 1.23
CA GLN A 120 -14.24 -13.68 2.37
C GLN A 120 -13.36 -13.96 3.59
N ALA A 121 -13.93 -13.76 4.78
CA ALA A 121 -13.33 -14.24 6.01
C ALA A 121 -13.13 -15.77 5.98
N ASN A 122 -12.09 -16.21 6.68
CA ASN A 122 -11.72 -17.62 6.81
C ASN A 122 -11.28 -17.91 8.26
N GLU A 123 -10.80 -19.12 8.51
CA GLU A 123 -10.41 -19.58 9.85
C GLU A 123 -9.26 -18.80 10.49
N TRP A 124 -8.51 -18.01 9.71
CA TRP A 124 -7.40 -17.17 10.17
C TRP A 124 -7.83 -15.74 10.49
N THR A 125 -9.07 -15.36 10.17
CA THR A 125 -9.52 -13.96 10.23
C THR A 125 -9.76 -13.50 11.67
N THR A 126 -9.09 -12.42 12.07
CA THR A 126 -9.33 -11.71 13.34
C THR A 126 -9.77 -10.27 13.12
N ALA A 127 -9.52 -9.71 11.93
CA ALA A 127 -9.94 -8.38 11.52
C ALA A 127 -10.77 -8.46 10.22
N THR A 128 -11.94 -7.81 10.23
CA THR A 128 -12.80 -7.60 9.06
C THR A 128 -13.38 -6.20 9.09
N ASN A 129 -13.91 -5.74 7.96
CA ASN A 129 -14.86 -4.64 7.98
C ASN A 129 -16.23 -5.07 8.55
N SER A 130 -17.18 -4.15 8.64
CA SER A 130 -18.52 -4.42 9.21
C SER A 130 -19.32 -5.49 8.44
N TYR A 131 -18.96 -5.79 7.19
CA TYR A 131 -19.64 -6.82 6.39
C TYR A 131 -19.02 -8.22 6.55
N GLY A 132 -17.97 -8.36 7.38
CA GLY A 132 -17.28 -9.64 7.57
C GLY A 132 -16.32 -10.00 6.43
N LEU A 133 -15.90 -9.03 5.61
CA LEU A 133 -14.94 -9.24 4.53
C LEU A 133 -13.51 -8.97 5.00
N ILE A 134 -12.51 -9.60 4.35
CA ILE A 134 -11.07 -9.38 4.60
C ILE A 134 -10.59 -8.03 4.03
N ARG A 135 -11.27 -6.98 4.45
CA ARG A 135 -10.97 -5.56 4.22
C ARG A 135 -10.56 -4.92 5.54
N SER A 136 -9.97 -3.74 5.47
CA SER A 136 -9.66 -2.98 6.68
C SER A 136 -10.88 -2.79 7.56
N PRO A 137 -10.74 -2.90 8.90
CA PRO A 137 -11.84 -2.65 9.82
C PRO A 137 -12.50 -1.28 9.69
N TRP A 138 -11.77 -0.31 9.13
CA TRP A 138 -12.24 1.05 8.88
C TRP A 138 -12.80 1.30 7.48
N ASN A 139 -12.82 0.29 6.60
CA ASN A 139 -13.20 0.42 5.19
C ASN A 139 -14.49 -0.38 4.87
N ASN A 140 -15.65 0.26 5.03
CA ASN A 140 -16.98 -0.36 4.88
C ASN A 140 -17.50 -0.40 3.44
N HIS A 141 -16.70 -0.98 2.54
CA HIS A 141 -17.16 -1.36 1.22
C HIS A 141 -17.74 -2.79 1.23
N ASN A 142 -18.91 -2.99 0.60
CA ASN A 142 -19.66 -4.26 0.68
C ASN A 142 -19.46 -5.20 -0.51
N SER A 143 -18.59 -4.89 -1.46
CA SER A 143 -18.25 -5.84 -2.54
C SER A 143 -17.51 -7.04 -1.97
N ASP A 144 -18.04 -8.23 -2.26
CA ASP A 144 -17.45 -9.53 -1.91
C ASP A 144 -16.21 -9.88 -2.75
N ARG A 145 -15.86 -9.02 -3.71
CA ARG A 145 -14.65 -9.04 -4.54
C ARG A 145 -13.80 -7.80 -4.27
N PHE A 146 -12.51 -7.88 -4.56
CA PHE A 146 -11.63 -6.71 -4.47
C PHE A 146 -12.00 -5.64 -5.52
N VAL A 147 -11.71 -4.38 -5.21
CA VAL A 147 -11.99 -3.23 -6.08
C VAL A 147 -10.79 -2.28 -6.16
N ARG A 148 -10.66 -1.62 -7.31
CA ARG A 148 -9.67 -0.58 -7.58
C ARG A 148 -10.38 0.69 -8.05
N PHE A 149 -10.18 1.80 -7.36
CA PHE A 149 -10.74 3.08 -7.78
C PHE A 149 -9.77 3.93 -8.59
N PHE A 150 -8.50 3.55 -8.70
CA PHE A 150 -7.45 4.25 -9.44
C PHE A 150 -7.36 5.76 -9.21
N GLY A 151 -6.58 6.16 -8.21
CA GLY A 151 -6.27 7.57 -7.95
C GLY A 151 -7.49 8.48 -7.89
N GLY A 152 -8.69 7.96 -7.60
CA GLY A 152 -9.95 8.73 -7.52
C GLY A 152 -11.00 8.52 -8.62
N GLY A 153 -10.77 7.63 -9.58
CA GLY A 153 -11.40 7.70 -10.90
C GLY A 153 -12.30 6.57 -11.38
N SER A 154 -12.60 5.52 -10.62
CA SER A 154 -13.55 4.50 -11.09
C SER A 154 -15.01 4.89 -10.87
N ALA A 155 -15.37 6.18 -10.85
CA ALA A 155 -16.76 6.65 -11.00
C ALA A 155 -16.95 7.71 -12.10
N LEU A 156 -15.94 7.93 -12.94
CA LEU A 156 -15.90 9.06 -13.87
C LEU A 156 -16.13 8.62 -15.31
N GLY A 157 -17.39 8.76 -15.73
CA GLY A 157 -17.62 9.30 -17.06
C GLY A 157 -17.09 10.73 -17.13
N GLU A 158 -16.09 10.94 -18.00
CA GLU A 158 -15.89 12.18 -18.76
C GLU A 158 -15.43 13.49 -18.08
N LYS A 159 -14.85 13.51 -16.87
CA LYS A 159 -14.04 14.68 -16.42
C LYS A 159 -12.55 14.36 -16.46
N ALA A 160 -11.96 14.59 -17.63
CA ALA A 160 -10.57 14.28 -18.00
C ALA A 160 -9.47 15.07 -17.26
N SER A 161 -9.81 15.91 -16.27
CA SER A 161 -8.91 16.97 -15.81
C SER A 161 -8.46 16.88 -14.36
N VAL A 162 -8.74 15.79 -13.63
CA VAL A 162 -8.10 15.54 -12.34
C VAL A 162 -6.91 14.63 -12.59
N GLY A 163 -5.79 15.19 -13.04
CA GLY A 163 -4.55 14.42 -13.03
C GLY A 163 -4.04 14.30 -11.59
N VAL A 164 -3.06 13.44 -11.44
CA VAL A 164 -2.14 13.45 -10.31
C VAL A 164 -0.82 13.87 -10.92
N THR A 165 -0.07 14.75 -10.26
CA THR A 165 1.18 15.17 -10.88
C THR A 165 2.17 14.02 -10.89
N TYR A 166 2.92 13.92 -11.99
CA TYR A 166 4.00 12.96 -12.15
C TYR A 166 4.97 12.91 -10.95
N ASP A 167 5.15 14.05 -10.25
CA ASP A 167 6.00 14.19 -9.07
C ASP A 167 5.44 13.50 -7.80
N GLU A 168 4.15 13.15 -7.79
CA GLU A 168 3.49 12.42 -6.69
C GLU A 168 3.50 10.90 -6.89
N MET A 169 4.00 10.44 -8.03
CA MET A 169 4.19 9.02 -8.32
C MET A 169 5.63 8.61 -8.07
N SER A 170 5.85 7.30 -8.08
CA SER A 170 7.17 6.70 -8.03
C SER A 170 7.86 6.78 -9.39
N SER A 171 8.17 8.00 -9.83
CA SER A 171 8.88 8.26 -11.09
C SER A 171 10.37 7.91 -11.00
N CYS A 172 11.07 7.92 -12.13
CA CYS A 172 12.51 7.77 -12.20
C CYS A 172 13.25 8.84 -11.38
N SER A 173 12.74 10.08 -11.36
CA SER A 173 13.33 11.15 -10.55
C SER A 173 13.20 10.87 -9.05
N ILE A 174 12.02 10.41 -8.62
CA ILE A 174 11.78 10.02 -7.22
C ILE A 174 12.66 8.83 -6.85
N LEU A 175 12.74 7.80 -7.70
CA LEU A 175 13.56 6.63 -7.44
C LEU A 175 15.06 6.99 -7.36
N ASP A 176 15.58 7.79 -8.30
CA ASP A 176 16.98 8.23 -8.28
C ASP A 176 17.27 9.03 -6.99
N ALA A 177 16.38 9.94 -6.58
CA ALA A 177 16.51 10.68 -5.33
C ALA A 177 16.48 9.77 -4.09
N ALA A 178 15.54 8.83 -4.03
CA ALA A 178 15.37 7.89 -2.92
C ALA A 178 16.61 7.01 -2.71
N LEU A 179 17.12 6.42 -3.79
CA LEU A 179 18.34 5.60 -3.74
C LEU A 179 19.57 6.43 -3.43
N ASN A 180 19.64 7.68 -3.92
CA ASN A 180 20.73 8.60 -3.59
C ASN A 180 20.80 8.99 -2.13
N GLN A 181 19.66 9.11 -1.46
CA GLN A 181 19.56 9.42 -0.04
C GLN A 181 19.79 8.21 0.87
N SER A 182 19.58 7.00 0.36
CA SER A 182 19.65 5.74 1.11
C SER A 182 21.08 5.32 1.48
N THR A 183 21.73 6.07 2.39
CA THR A 183 23.08 5.79 2.92
C THR A 183 23.07 4.95 4.20
N SER A 184 21.90 4.67 4.77
CA SER A 184 21.73 3.76 5.91
C SER A 184 20.50 2.88 5.72
N LEU A 185 20.44 1.78 6.47
CA LEU A 185 19.29 0.87 6.45
C LEU A 185 17.99 1.59 6.84
N GLY A 186 18.08 2.51 7.81
CA GLY A 186 16.96 3.30 8.28
C GLY A 186 16.38 4.22 7.20
N ILE A 187 17.26 4.94 6.48
CA ILE A 187 16.82 5.85 5.42
C ILE A 187 16.21 5.04 4.28
N PHE A 188 16.84 3.92 3.89
CA PHE A 188 16.28 3.04 2.86
C PHE A 188 14.88 2.54 3.21
N ASN A 189 14.64 2.06 4.44
CA ASN A 189 13.30 1.63 4.83
C ASN A 189 12.28 2.78 4.74
N GLY A 190 12.68 3.99 5.15
CA GLY A 190 11.82 5.17 5.07
C GLY A 190 11.47 5.54 3.63
N GLU A 191 12.45 5.56 2.74
CA GLU A 191 12.26 5.81 1.31
C GLU A 191 11.42 4.70 0.64
N ALA A 192 11.67 3.44 1.01
CA ALA A 192 10.95 2.27 0.51
C ALA A 192 9.50 2.20 1.00
N ALA A 193 9.19 2.68 2.20
CA ALA A 193 7.81 2.81 2.67
C ALA A 193 7.14 4.10 2.16
N GLY A 194 7.95 5.10 1.80
CA GLY A 194 7.52 6.43 1.38
C GLY A 194 7.30 6.58 -0.12
N GLN A 195 7.69 7.75 -0.64
CA GLN A 195 7.31 8.23 -1.96
C GLN A 195 7.77 7.33 -3.12
N ALA A 196 8.86 6.56 -2.95
CA ALA A 196 9.34 5.64 -3.98
C ALA A 196 8.39 4.46 -4.21
N HIS A 197 7.48 4.15 -3.29
CA HIS A 197 6.64 2.94 -3.37
C HIS A 197 5.20 3.16 -2.92
N GLY A 198 4.98 3.82 -1.77
CA GLY A 198 3.64 4.08 -1.20
C GLY A 198 2.60 4.60 -2.22
N PRO A 199 2.97 5.52 -3.15
CA PRO A 199 2.10 5.93 -4.24
C PRO A 199 1.46 4.77 -5.03
N VAL A 200 2.19 3.69 -5.36
CA VAL A 200 1.63 2.58 -6.16
C VAL A 200 0.39 1.97 -5.48
N HIS A 201 0.37 1.93 -4.15
CA HIS A 201 -0.78 1.49 -3.37
C HIS A 201 -1.93 2.47 -3.46
N MET A 202 -1.67 3.73 -3.11
CA MET A 202 -2.67 4.79 -3.05
C MET A 202 -3.34 5.00 -4.39
N PHE A 203 -2.57 4.97 -5.47
CA PHE A 203 -3.06 5.23 -6.81
C PHE A 203 -3.66 4.01 -7.50
N THR A 204 -3.32 2.79 -7.11
CA THR A 204 -4.04 1.60 -7.58
C THR A 204 -5.36 1.44 -6.83
N GLY A 205 -5.32 1.51 -5.49
CA GLY A 205 -6.51 1.36 -4.66
C GLY A 205 -7.47 2.53 -4.83
N GLY A 206 -6.96 3.77 -4.79
CA GLY A 206 -7.76 4.98 -4.91
C GLY A 206 -8.89 5.06 -3.87
N GLN A 207 -9.83 5.97 -4.12
CA GLN A 207 -10.97 6.23 -3.25
C GLN A 207 -12.26 6.29 -4.05
N SER A 208 -13.35 5.76 -3.47
CA SER A 208 -14.70 5.87 -4.04
C SER A 208 -15.39 7.20 -3.70
N GLY A 209 -16.59 7.43 -4.26
CA GLY A 209 -17.44 8.58 -3.91
C GLY A 209 -17.29 9.80 -4.83
N THR A 210 -16.66 9.64 -5.99
CA THR A 210 -16.68 10.63 -7.08
C THR A 210 -17.99 10.49 -7.87
N PRO A 211 -18.68 11.59 -8.26
CA PRO A 211 -18.21 12.96 -8.42
C PRO A 211 -18.27 13.84 -7.16
N ASN A 212 -19.03 13.45 -6.13
CA ASN A 212 -19.28 14.28 -4.95
C ASN A 212 -18.00 14.64 -4.19
N TYR A 213 -16.96 13.81 -4.24
CA TYR A 213 -15.71 14.09 -3.53
C TYR A 213 -14.92 15.26 -4.16
N ILE A 214 -14.80 15.34 -5.49
CA ILE A 214 -14.13 16.46 -6.17
C ILE A 214 -14.87 17.77 -5.92
N ASP A 215 -16.20 17.75 -6.13
CA ASP A 215 -17.03 18.93 -5.93
C ASP A 215 -16.94 19.42 -4.47
N ARG A 216 -16.84 18.51 -3.49
CA ARG A 216 -16.63 18.86 -2.08
C ARG A 216 -15.23 19.40 -1.77
N LEU A 217 -14.17 18.88 -2.41
CA LEU A 217 -12.83 19.44 -2.28
C LEU A 217 -12.81 20.89 -2.81
N LEU A 218 -13.48 21.14 -3.93
CA LEU A 218 -13.64 22.48 -4.48
C LEU A 218 -14.42 23.41 -3.55
N ASP A 219 -15.52 22.93 -2.96
CA ASP A 219 -16.34 23.69 -2.02
C ASP A 219 -15.57 24.13 -0.76
N ILE A 220 -14.56 23.36 -0.33
CA ILE A 220 -13.74 23.72 0.84
C ILE A 220 -12.58 24.66 0.50
N GLY A 221 -12.37 24.96 -0.79
CA GLY A 221 -11.38 25.93 -1.29
C GLY A 221 -10.08 25.32 -1.82
N LEU A 222 -10.06 24.02 -2.11
CA LEU A 222 -8.97 23.39 -2.86
C LEU A 222 -9.23 23.64 -4.34
N ASP A 223 -8.46 24.54 -4.94
CA ASP A 223 -8.79 25.23 -6.19
C ASP A 223 -8.44 24.41 -7.43
N ALA A 224 -9.45 24.03 -8.23
CA ALA A 224 -9.25 23.37 -9.52
C ALA A 224 -8.60 24.21 -10.61
N SER A 225 -8.37 25.50 -10.37
CA SER A 225 -7.69 26.42 -11.28
C SER A 225 -6.23 26.67 -10.92
N SER A 226 -5.74 26.10 -9.82
CA SER A 226 -4.31 26.10 -9.48
C SER A 226 -3.53 25.19 -10.43
N PRO A 227 -2.30 25.56 -10.86
CA PRO A 227 -1.39 24.61 -11.52
C PRO A 227 -1.03 23.39 -10.64
N HIS A 228 -1.48 23.38 -9.38
CA HIS A 228 -1.36 22.29 -8.41
C HIS A 228 -2.68 21.53 -8.17
N TYR A 229 -3.74 21.73 -8.97
CA TYR A 229 -5.03 21.04 -8.77
C TYR A 229 -4.90 19.52 -8.66
N GLU A 230 -4.03 18.96 -9.50
CA GLU A 230 -3.72 17.54 -9.53
C GLU A 230 -3.07 17.06 -8.23
N GLN A 231 -2.26 17.94 -7.61
CA GLN A 231 -1.65 17.73 -6.31
C GLN A 231 -2.67 17.83 -5.18
N ASP A 232 -3.63 18.75 -5.25
CA ASP A 232 -4.66 18.90 -4.22
C ASP A 232 -5.58 17.67 -4.13
N TRP A 233 -5.80 16.97 -5.25
CA TRP A 233 -6.51 15.70 -5.29
C TRP A 233 -5.68 14.53 -4.76
N GLY A 234 -4.44 14.38 -5.22
CA GLY A 234 -3.48 13.42 -4.68
C GLY A 234 -3.36 13.56 -3.16
N ASN A 235 -3.23 14.80 -2.68
CA ASN A 235 -3.24 15.16 -1.27
C ASN A 235 -4.54 14.76 -0.55
N GLY A 236 -5.70 14.84 -1.19
CA GLY A 236 -6.97 14.40 -0.61
C GLY A 236 -7.05 12.88 -0.41
N VAL A 237 -6.64 12.10 -1.42
CA VAL A 237 -6.57 10.63 -1.33
C VAL A 237 -5.54 10.21 -0.28
N THR A 238 -4.35 10.82 -0.30
CA THR A 238 -3.30 10.60 0.69
C THR A 238 -3.77 10.99 2.09
N PHE A 239 -4.49 12.11 2.24
CA PHE A 239 -5.09 12.53 3.51
C PHE A 239 -6.04 11.47 4.04
N ASN A 240 -6.99 10.98 3.24
CA ASN A 240 -7.94 9.97 3.70
C ASN A 240 -7.26 8.63 4.01
N PHE A 241 -6.32 8.21 3.17
CA PHE A 241 -5.51 7.00 3.39
C PHE A 241 -4.77 7.06 4.74
N ALA A 242 -4.02 8.14 4.98
CA ALA A 242 -3.22 8.31 6.19
C ALA A 242 -4.11 8.57 7.43
N SER A 243 -5.14 9.39 7.30
CA SER A 243 -5.94 9.85 8.44
C SER A 243 -6.86 8.77 9.01
N ILE A 244 -7.51 7.99 8.16
CA ILE A 244 -8.52 7.02 8.63
C ILE A 244 -7.85 5.93 9.47
N LYS A 245 -6.67 5.44 9.07
CA LYS A 245 -5.93 4.44 9.85
C LYS A 245 -5.54 4.97 11.24
N SER A 246 -5.12 6.23 11.34
CA SER A 246 -4.79 6.88 12.62
C SER A 246 -6.02 7.01 13.49
N LEU A 247 -7.09 7.60 12.94
CA LEU A 247 -8.34 7.84 13.65
C LEU A 247 -8.98 6.54 14.14
N TRP A 248 -8.86 5.46 13.36
CA TRP A 248 -9.29 4.12 13.78
C TRP A 248 -8.63 3.73 15.10
N ARG A 249 -7.30 3.82 15.18
CA ARG A 249 -6.54 3.42 16.38
C ARG A 249 -6.71 4.39 17.54
N TYR A 250 -6.97 5.67 17.27
CA TYR A 250 -7.37 6.65 18.29
C TYR A 250 -8.82 6.49 18.80
N ASN A 251 -9.58 5.51 18.30
CA ASN A 251 -11.01 5.35 18.59
C ASN A 251 -11.85 6.58 18.20
N MET A 252 -11.43 7.30 17.16
CA MET A 252 -12.10 8.48 16.62
C MET A 252 -12.70 8.23 15.23
N TRP A 253 -12.45 7.06 14.64
CA TRP A 253 -13.18 6.51 13.50
C TRP A 253 -13.93 5.26 13.94
N THR A 254 -15.25 5.30 13.92
CA THR A 254 -16.10 4.22 14.44
C THR A 254 -16.98 3.64 13.34
N CYS A 255 -16.82 2.35 13.08
CA CYS A 255 -17.65 1.60 12.14
C CYS A 255 -18.66 0.72 12.92
N PRO A 256 -19.82 0.40 12.34
CA PRO A 256 -20.72 -0.60 12.91
C PRO A 256 -20.01 -1.93 13.23
N GLU A 257 -20.40 -2.64 14.28
CA GLU A 257 -19.79 -3.93 14.60
C GLU A 257 -20.11 -4.99 13.54
N SER A 258 -21.32 -4.96 12.98
CA SER A 258 -21.74 -5.88 11.92
C SER A 258 -22.85 -5.28 11.05
N CYS A 259 -22.85 -5.69 9.78
CA CYS A 259 -23.85 -5.39 8.77
C CYS A 259 -24.07 -6.63 7.91
N SER A 260 -25.33 -6.86 7.51
CA SER A 260 -25.62 -7.86 6.48
C SER A 260 -25.20 -7.34 5.09
N MET A 261 -24.86 -8.26 4.18
CA MET A 261 -24.40 -7.91 2.82
C MET A 261 -25.42 -7.10 1.99
N ASP A 262 -26.71 -7.20 2.32
CA ASP A 262 -27.80 -6.45 1.69
C ASP A 262 -28.03 -5.06 2.31
N THR A 263 -27.38 -4.73 3.44
CA THR A 263 -27.40 -3.38 4.00
C THR A 263 -26.68 -2.42 3.05
N PRO A 264 -27.29 -1.30 2.64
CA PRO A 264 -26.62 -0.29 1.82
C PRO A 264 -25.38 0.29 2.51
N MET A 265 -24.31 0.58 1.76
CA MET A 265 -23.10 1.21 2.29
C MET A 265 -23.37 2.57 2.98
N SER A 266 -24.40 3.30 2.55
CA SER A 266 -24.83 4.56 3.20
C SER A 266 -25.29 4.36 4.65
N ASP A 267 -25.84 3.18 4.95
CA ASP A 267 -26.47 2.84 6.22
C ASP A 267 -25.48 2.10 7.13
N CYS A 268 -24.49 1.43 6.53
CA CYS A 268 -23.37 0.78 7.21
C CYS A 268 -22.07 1.60 7.12
N LYS A 269 -22.15 2.94 7.11
CA LYS A 269 -20.95 3.77 7.02
C LYS A 269 -20.27 3.97 8.38
N CYS A 270 -18.96 4.13 8.35
CA CYS A 270 -18.21 4.58 9.51
C CYS A 270 -18.51 6.07 9.81
N THR A 271 -18.29 6.48 11.05
CA THR A 271 -18.59 7.81 11.56
C THR A 271 -17.42 8.38 12.35
N CYS A 272 -17.28 9.70 12.33
CA CYS A 272 -16.38 10.44 13.21
C CYS A 272 -16.93 11.83 13.53
N ASP A 273 -16.36 12.47 14.55
CA ASP A 273 -16.70 13.84 14.96
C ASP A 273 -15.49 14.75 14.79
N ALA A 274 -15.51 15.58 13.74
CA ALA A 274 -14.40 16.45 13.38
C ALA A 274 -14.04 17.45 14.50
N ASP A 275 -15.03 17.94 15.26
CA ASP A 275 -14.80 18.88 16.36
C ASP A 275 -14.05 18.24 17.53
N THR A 276 -14.38 17.00 17.86
CA THR A 276 -13.72 16.22 18.91
C THR A 276 -12.29 15.89 18.50
N ILE A 277 -12.09 15.45 17.25
CA ILE A 277 -10.77 15.18 16.68
C ILE A 277 -9.91 16.44 16.74
N TRP A 278 -10.43 17.57 16.26
CA TRP A 278 -9.69 18.82 16.17
C TRP A 278 -9.28 19.40 17.54
N LYS A 279 -10.02 19.10 18.61
CA LYS A 279 -9.69 19.51 19.97
C LYS A 279 -8.61 18.63 20.62
N ASN A 280 -8.31 17.47 20.03
CA ASN A 280 -7.30 16.56 20.57
C ASN A 280 -5.94 16.86 19.92
N ALA A 281 -5.07 17.53 20.68
CA ALA A 281 -3.74 17.94 20.21
C ALA A 281 -2.87 16.78 19.70
N SER A 282 -2.91 15.60 20.32
CA SER A 282 -2.09 14.47 19.88
C SER A 282 -2.61 13.83 18.59
N VAL A 283 -3.94 13.84 18.39
CA VAL A 283 -4.54 13.34 17.15
C VAL A 283 -4.32 14.32 16.02
N VAL A 284 -4.46 15.62 16.30
CA VAL A 284 -4.08 16.69 15.38
C VAL A 284 -2.62 16.51 14.97
N GLU A 285 -1.68 16.44 15.90
CA GLU A 285 -0.27 16.19 15.60
C GLU A 285 -0.06 14.96 14.71
N ALA A 286 -0.72 13.84 15.00
CA ALA A 286 -0.67 12.63 14.16
C ALA A 286 -1.22 12.84 12.74
N LEU A 287 -2.29 13.62 12.56
CA LEU A 287 -2.86 13.96 11.25
C LEU A 287 -1.99 14.96 10.46
N PHE A 288 -1.21 15.79 11.16
CA PHE A 288 -0.34 16.80 10.57
C PHE A 288 1.11 16.32 10.35
N ALA A 289 1.46 15.15 10.87
CA ALA A 289 2.77 14.55 10.66
C ALA A 289 2.91 13.93 9.25
N SER A 290 1.79 13.61 8.59
CA SER A 290 1.81 13.38 7.14
C SER A 290 2.01 14.73 6.45
N ASP A 291 3.10 14.87 5.67
CA ASP A 291 3.51 16.01 4.85
C ASP A 291 2.49 16.40 3.75
N ILE A 292 1.21 16.46 4.10
CA ILE A 292 0.16 16.94 3.23
C ILE A 292 0.39 18.43 3.14
N ALA A 293 0.75 18.89 1.94
CA ALA A 293 1.13 20.26 1.62
C ALA A 293 0.01 21.31 1.83
N MET A 294 -0.99 21.01 2.67
CA MET A 294 -2.03 21.93 3.09
C MET A 294 -1.50 22.84 4.19
N LYS A 295 -0.99 23.98 3.75
CA LYS A 295 -0.25 24.97 4.55
C LYS A 295 -1.07 25.68 5.64
N ASP A 296 -2.38 25.43 5.75
CA ASP A 296 -3.20 26.10 6.75
C ASP A 296 -4.19 25.16 7.47
N ASN A 297 -4.29 25.40 8.78
CA ASN A 297 -5.14 24.65 9.71
C ASN A 297 -6.64 24.70 9.34
N VAL A 298 -7.10 25.74 8.63
CA VAL A 298 -8.52 25.85 8.27
C VAL A 298 -8.86 24.84 7.18
N THR A 299 -7.99 24.68 6.19
CA THR A 299 -8.17 23.71 5.10
C THR A 299 -8.15 22.28 5.61
N VAL A 300 -7.22 21.92 6.49
CA VAL A 300 -7.17 20.57 7.08
C VAL A 300 -8.41 20.26 7.94
N TYR A 301 -8.89 21.22 8.73
CA TYR A 301 -10.13 21.04 9.47
C TYR A 301 -11.34 20.82 8.54
N LYS A 302 -11.40 21.53 7.41
CA LYS A 302 -12.46 21.33 6.40
C LYS A 302 -12.36 19.96 5.73
N LEU A 303 -11.15 19.48 5.42
CA LEU A 303 -10.92 18.12 4.91
C LEU A 303 -11.42 17.07 5.90
N LEU A 304 -11.04 17.20 7.17
CA LEU A 304 -11.46 16.31 8.25
C LEU A 304 -12.99 16.27 8.37
N LYS A 305 -13.64 17.44 8.34
CA LYS A 305 -15.10 17.53 8.37
C LYS A 305 -15.75 16.82 7.19
N MET A 306 -15.25 17.06 5.99
CA MET A 306 -15.72 16.39 4.77
C MET A 306 -15.54 14.87 4.87
N MET A 307 -14.37 14.38 5.32
CA MET A 307 -14.10 12.96 5.52
C MET A 307 -15.13 12.33 6.48
N CYS A 308 -15.41 12.96 7.62
CA CYS A 308 -16.42 12.47 8.58
C CYS A 308 -17.84 12.45 8.03
N GLU A 309 -18.22 13.42 7.20
CA GLU A 309 -19.56 13.48 6.62
C GLU A 309 -19.78 12.41 5.54
N MET A 310 -18.78 12.25 4.67
CA MET A 310 -18.86 11.35 3.52
C MET A 310 -18.71 9.87 3.92
N GLY A 311 -17.78 9.57 4.83
CA GLY A 311 -17.36 8.19 5.08
C GLY A 311 -16.73 7.55 3.84
N PRO A 312 -15.61 8.10 3.30
CA PRO A 312 -14.97 7.54 2.12
C PRO A 312 -14.57 6.08 2.32
N VAL A 313 -14.65 5.31 1.23
CA VAL A 313 -14.12 3.94 1.18
C VAL A 313 -13.01 3.89 0.15
N MET A 314 -11.97 3.12 0.47
CA MET A 314 -10.76 2.99 -0.35
C MET A 314 -10.81 1.69 -1.15
N GLY A 315 -10.13 1.65 -2.28
CA GLY A 315 -9.90 0.38 -2.97
C GLY A 315 -8.94 -0.47 -2.20
N ASP A 316 -8.99 -1.78 -2.42
CA ASP A 316 -8.40 -2.73 -1.50
C ASP A 316 -6.87 -2.58 -1.42
N HIS A 317 -6.23 -2.27 -2.55
CA HIS A 317 -4.79 -2.02 -2.67
C HIS A 317 -4.26 -0.83 -1.82
N ALA A 318 -5.14 0.08 -1.38
CA ALA A 318 -4.82 1.26 -0.55
C ALA A 318 -5.34 1.10 0.89
N SER A 319 -5.17 -0.08 1.49
CA SER A 319 -5.71 -0.38 2.82
C SER A 319 -4.93 -1.54 3.49
N SER A 320 -5.23 -1.86 4.75
CA SER A 320 -4.69 -3.08 5.38
C SER A 320 -5.09 -4.36 4.64
N GLY A 321 -6.15 -4.32 3.83
CA GLY A 321 -6.58 -5.41 2.96
C GLY A 321 -5.84 -5.48 1.61
N ALA A 322 -4.74 -4.74 1.41
CA ALA A 322 -4.07 -4.61 0.12
C ALA A 322 -3.68 -5.95 -0.53
N ALA A 323 -3.24 -6.91 0.27
CA ALA A 323 -2.89 -8.25 -0.18
C ALA A 323 -4.07 -9.05 -0.80
N SER A 324 -5.31 -8.57 -0.68
CA SER A 324 -6.47 -9.12 -1.39
C SER A 324 -6.49 -8.77 -2.88
N ASP A 325 -5.76 -7.73 -3.29
CA ASP A 325 -5.55 -7.38 -4.69
C ASP A 325 -4.34 -8.16 -5.25
N PRO A 326 -4.49 -8.95 -6.33
CA PRO A 326 -3.39 -9.70 -6.93
C PRO A 326 -2.18 -8.86 -7.38
N SER A 327 -2.33 -7.57 -7.71
CA SER A 327 -1.18 -6.74 -8.09
C SER A 327 -0.26 -6.38 -6.92
N PHE A 328 -0.74 -6.51 -5.68
CA PHE A 328 0.06 -6.31 -4.45
C PHE A 328 1.31 -7.18 -4.41
N TRP A 329 1.26 -8.38 -5.00
CA TRP A 329 2.30 -9.38 -4.81
C TRP A 329 3.57 -9.08 -5.60
N VAL A 330 3.47 -8.28 -6.67
CA VAL A 330 4.59 -8.07 -7.60
C VAL A 330 5.31 -6.73 -7.40
N ILE A 331 4.77 -5.82 -6.58
CA ILE A 331 5.40 -4.52 -6.34
C ILE A 331 6.59 -4.59 -5.36
N HIS A 332 6.59 -5.54 -4.41
CA HIS A 332 7.63 -5.61 -3.38
C HIS A 332 8.94 -6.21 -3.90
N GLY A 333 8.89 -7.02 -4.97
CA GLY A 333 10.12 -7.46 -5.66
C GLY A 333 10.90 -6.29 -6.27
N THR A 334 10.21 -5.21 -6.67
CA THR A 334 10.86 -3.97 -7.12
C THR A 334 11.62 -3.30 -5.98
N VAL A 335 11.05 -3.29 -4.77
CA VAL A 335 11.71 -2.75 -3.56
C VAL A 335 12.90 -3.62 -3.14
N GLU A 336 12.77 -4.94 -3.18
CA GLU A 336 13.88 -5.87 -2.92
C GLU A 336 15.03 -5.65 -3.90
N ARG A 337 14.73 -5.47 -5.18
CA ARG A 337 15.75 -5.19 -6.22
C ARG A 337 16.53 -3.89 -5.93
N TRP A 338 15.91 -2.91 -5.26
CA TRP A 338 16.62 -1.72 -4.79
C TRP A 338 17.52 -2.00 -3.59
N LEU A 339 17.05 -2.80 -2.64
CA LEU A 339 17.86 -3.21 -1.49
C LEU A 339 19.12 -3.93 -1.95
N ASP A 340 18.95 -4.94 -2.82
CA ASP A 340 20.05 -5.70 -3.41
C ASP A 340 21.06 -4.78 -4.09
N LEU A 341 20.57 -3.79 -4.84
CA LEU A 341 21.42 -2.82 -5.50
C LEU A 341 22.31 -2.05 -4.54
N LEU A 342 21.72 -1.51 -3.47
CA LEU A 342 22.42 -0.75 -2.45
C LEU A 342 23.46 -1.61 -1.71
N ILE A 343 23.16 -2.89 -1.48
CA ILE A 343 24.09 -3.84 -0.86
C ILE A 343 25.26 -4.16 -1.81
N ILE A 344 24.99 -4.43 -3.09
CA ILE A 344 26.04 -4.77 -4.07
C ILE A 344 26.97 -3.56 -4.31
N GLU A 345 26.42 -2.34 -4.33
CA GLU A 345 27.22 -1.12 -4.45
C GLU A 345 27.92 -0.68 -3.15
N ASP A 346 27.75 -1.41 -2.04
CA ASP A 346 28.30 -1.08 -0.72
C ASP A 346 27.94 0.35 -0.26
N ARG A 347 26.66 0.73 -0.45
CA ARG A 347 26.19 2.11 -0.22
C ARG A 347 25.78 2.42 1.22
N PHE A 348 25.58 1.40 2.04
CA PHE A 348 25.24 1.60 3.44
C PHE A 348 26.49 1.95 4.25
N GLU A 349 26.64 3.24 4.57
CA GLU A 349 27.65 3.74 5.51
C GLU A 349 27.35 3.26 6.93
N GLU A 350 26.06 3.07 7.25
CA GLU A 350 25.57 2.61 8.55
C GLU A 350 24.51 1.51 8.40
N GLN A 351 24.82 0.31 8.91
CA GLN A 351 23.90 -0.85 8.93
C GLN A 351 23.17 -1.01 10.27
N MET A 352 23.08 0.05 11.08
CA MET A 352 22.41 -0.04 12.38
C MET A 352 20.89 -0.06 12.21
N TRP A 353 20.22 -0.83 13.05
CA TRP A 353 18.75 -0.87 13.14
C TRP A 353 18.24 0.34 13.92
N HIS A 354 18.28 1.51 13.27
CA HIS A 354 17.82 2.77 13.83
C HIS A 354 16.82 3.41 12.88
N THR A 355 15.67 3.81 13.42
CA THR A 355 14.70 4.65 12.71
C THR A 355 15.27 6.07 12.66
N PRO A 356 15.68 6.60 11.49
CA PRO A 356 16.21 7.94 11.40
C PRO A 356 15.10 8.98 11.58
N GLU A 357 15.47 10.12 12.15
CA GLU A 357 14.64 11.33 12.16
C GLU A 357 14.33 11.76 10.72
N ASN A 358 13.16 12.37 10.50
CA ASN A 358 12.66 12.86 9.20
C ASN A 358 12.45 11.77 8.14
N THR A 359 12.14 10.53 8.56
CA THR A 359 11.61 9.50 7.65
C THR A 359 10.08 9.44 7.76
N VAL A 360 9.41 8.73 6.85
CA VAL A 360 7.96 8.50 6.96
C VAL A 360 7.56 7.83 8.29
N PHE A 361 8.50 7.16 8.97
CA PHE A 361 8.30 6.57 10.30
C PHE A 361 8.41 7.56 11.46
N ASP A 362 8.97 8.76 11.22
CA ASP A 362 8.99 9.87 12.16
C ASP A 362 7.66 10.66 12.16
N SER A 363 6.83 10.43 11.12
CA SER A 363 5.44 10.86 11.16
C SER A 363 4.69 10.01 12.20
N ASN A 364 4.54 10.54 13.41
CA ASN A 364 3.92 9.87 14.57
C ASN A 364 2.41 9.61 14.39
N ILE A 365 2.01 8.93 13.31
CA ILE A 365 0.67 8.39 13.16
C ILE A 365 0.40 7.32 14.23
N HIS A 366 1.43 6.61 14.69
CA HIS A 366 1.48 6.05 16.04
C HIS A 366 2.92 6.13 16.53
N PRO A 367 3.22 6.72 17.70
CA PRO A 367 4.53 6.47 18.29
C PRO A 367 4.61 4.96 18.45
N PHE A 368 5.70 4.38 17.93
CA PHE A 368 6.19 3.06 18.29
C PHE A 368 5.89 2.85 19.77
N THR A 369 4.76 2.21 20.10
CA THR A 369 4.61 1.78 21.47
C THR A 369 5.72 0.76 21.60
N ALA A 370 6.51 0.82 22.66
CA ALA A 370 7.57 -0.17 22.86
C ALA A 370 7.05 -1.63 22.87
N GLY A 371 5.72 -1.83 22.84
CA GLY A 371 5.03 -3.10 22.69
C GLY A 371 4.52 -3.45 21.27
N CYS A 372 4.60 -2.56 20.27
CA CYS A 372 4.20 -2.90 18.90
C CYS A 372 5.25 -3.80 18.26
N ARG A 373 4.89 -5.06 18.05
CA ARG A 373 5.77 -6.07 17.45
C ARG A 373 5.86 -5.91 15.93
N GLY A 374 6.92 -6.46 15.37
CA GLY A 374 7.17 -6.50 13.93
C GLY A 374 8.18 -5.47 13.47
N HIS A 375 8.56 -4.50 14.32
CA HIS A 375 9.39 -3.35 13.95
C HIS A 375 10.82 -3.39 14.48
N GLN A 376 11.06 -4.14 15.57
CA GLN A 376 12.38 -4.21 16.17
C GLN A 376 13.26 -5.20 15.40
N ALA A 377 14.59 -5.00 15.43
CA ALA A 377 15.56 -5.91 14.82
C ALA A 377 15.35 -7.37 15.23
N ASN A 378 15.06 -7.57 16.51
CA ASN A 378 14.92 -8.89 17.13
C ASN A 378 13.48 -9.41 17.15
N ASP A 379 12.52 -8.68 16.57
CA ASP A 379 11.17 -9.22 16.41
C ASP A 379 11.21 -10.34 15.37
N THR A 380 10.51 -11.44 15.66
CA THR A 380 10.29 -12.51 14.70
C THR A 380 9.49 -11.98 13.50
N LEU A 381 9.83 -12.47 12.29
CA LEU A 381 9.06 -12.16 11.09
C LEU A 381 7.57 -12.42 11.32
N VAL A 382 6.77 -11.40 10.98
CA VAL A 382 5.34 -11.31 11.27
C VAL A 382 4.49 -12.33 10.52
N PHE A 383 4.98 -12.88 9.40
CA PHE A 383 4.32 -13.94 8.63
C PHE A 383 4.75 -15.36 9.02
N GLY A 384 5.65 -15.50 9.99
CA GLY A 384 6.08 -16.78 10.54
C GLY A 384 7.29 -17.39 9.83
N LEU A 385 7.28 -18.71 9.70
CA LEU A 385 8.42 -19.47 9.15
C LEU A 385 8.60 -19.18 7.65
N LEU A 386 9.85 -18.94 7.26
CA LEU A 386 10.26 -18.81 5.87
C LEU A 386 11.23 -19.94 5.53
N ASP A 387 10.91 -20.72 4.51
CA ASP A 387 11.73 -21.87 4.07
C ASP A 387 12.08 -22.84 5.22
N GLY A 388 11.18 -22.96 6.22
CA GLY A 388 11.35 -23.80 7.41
C GLY A 388 12.16 -23.16 8.54
N PHE A 389 12.62 -21.92 8.38
CA PHE A 389 13.41 -21.19 9.37
C PHE A 389 12.60 -20.10 10.04
N ASN A 390 12.91 -19.85 11.32
CA ASN A 390 12.37 -18.72 12.06
C ASN A 390 13.41 -17.60 12.07
N PHE A 391 13.13 -16.51 11.37
CA PHE A 391 14.01 -15.35 11.34
C PHE A 391 13.46 -14.23 12.23
N THR A 392 14.38 -13.49 12.84
CA THR A 392 14.13 -12.11 13.21
C THR A 392 14.22 -11.19 11.99
N ASN A 393 13.70 -9.97 12.09
CA ASN A 393 13.81 -8.97 11.02
C ASN A 393 15.27 -8.75 10.58
N LEU A 394 16.20 -8.60 11.54
CA LEU A 394 17.61 -8.38 11.24
C LEU A 394 18.28 -9.62 10.64
N GLU A 395 17.97 -10.82 11.12
CA GLU A 395 18.48 -12.06 10.52
C GLU A 395 18.00 -12.21 9.08
N TYR A 396 16.74 -11.88 8.80
CA TYR A 396 16.21 -11.98 7.44
C TYR A 396 16.87 -10.98 6.50
N TYR A 397 17.12 -9.75 6.94
CA TYR A 397 17.90 -8.78 6.18
C TYR A 397 19.28 -9.30 5.79
N ASN A 398 19.99 -9.93 6.74
CA ASN A 398 21.28 -10.53 6.46
C ASN A 398 21.16 -11.73 5.50
N TYR A 399 20.06 -12.49 5.60
CA TYR A 399 19.76 -13.61 4.72
C TYR A 399 19.51 -13.18 3.26
N LEU A 400 18.92 -11.99 3.05
CA LEU A 400 18.67 -11.39 1.74
C LEU A 400 19.93 -10.84 1.05
N ASN A 401 21.08 -10.81 1.72
CA ASN A 401 22.29 -10.21 1.14
C ASN A 401 22.73 -10.94 -0.16
N PRO A 402 22.67 -10.30 -1.35
CA PRO A 402 22.93 -10.97 -2.63
C PRO A 402 24.41 -11.36 -2.84
N THR A 403 25.31 -10.92 -1.95
CA THR A 403 26.74 -11.27 -1.99
C THR A 403 27.04 -12.59 -1.29
N GLN A 404 26.07 -13.19 -0.60
CA GLN A 404 26.25 -14.41 0.18
C GLN A 404 25.80 -15.66 -0.59
N PRO A 405 26.48 -16.81 -0.40
CA PRO A 405 26.15 -18.04 -1.13
C PRO A 405 24.85 -18.72 -0.66
N HIS A 406 24.28 -18.28 0.47
CA HIS A 406 23.04 -18.83 1.01
C HIS A 406 21.78 -18.16 0.46
N THR A 407 21.92 -17.06 -0.28
CA THR A 407 20.80 -16.27 -0.80
C THR A 407 20.11 -17.05 -1.92
N PRO A 408 18.77 -17.25 -1.85
CA PRO A 408 18.07 -18.20 -2.72
C PRO A 408 18.02 -17.76 -4.18
N TYR A 409 18.05 -16.46 -4.44
CA TYR A 409 18.10 -15.86 -5.77
C TYR A 409 18.80 -14.49 -5.72
N VAL A 410 19.14 -13.97 -6.89
CA VAL A 410 19.54 -12.58 -7.12
C VAL A 410 18.90 -12.15 -8.44
N TYR A 411 18.45 -10.91 -8.55
CA TYR A 411 17.89 -10.37 -9.78
C TYR A 411 18.92 -10.39 -10.93
N ASP A 412 18.48 -10.73 -12.14
CA ASP A 412 19.34 -10.88 -13.33
C ASP A 412 20.15 -9.62 -13.68
N ASN A 413 19.57 -8.45 -13.44
CA ASN A 413 20.25 -7.17 -13.64
C ASN A 413 19.68 -6.07 -12.74
N PHE A 414 20.49 -5.04 -12.51
CA PHE A 414 20.13 -3.83 -11.77
C PHE A 414 20.20 -2.60 -12.67
N ARG A 415 19.47 -2.66 -13.79
CA ARG A 415 19.42 -1.60 -14.80
C ARG A 415 18.00 -1.05 -14.93
N TRP A 416 17.91 0.26 -15.11
CA TRP A 416 16.69 1.01 -15.43
C TRP A 416 16.93 1.83 -16.72
N PRO A 417 16.91 1.19 -17.91
CA PRO A 417 17.26 1.86 -19.16
C PRO A 417 16.35 3.06 -19.49
N HIS A 418 15.07 2.99 -19.14
CA HIS A 418 14.11 4.10 -19.30
C HIS A 418 14.50 5.30 -18.42
N CYS A 419 14.85 5.08 -17.15
CA CYS A 419 15.35 6.15 -16.29
C CYS A 419 16.69 6.72 -16.79
N ALA A 420 17.59 5.85 -17.26
CA ALA A 420 18.88 6.29 -17.81
C ALA A 420 18.72 7.15 -19.08
N ALA A 421 17.73 6.84 -19.92
CA ALA A 421 17.40 7.64 -21.10
C ALA A 421 16.90 9.05 -20.76
N LEU A 422 16.32 9.22 -19.56
CA LEU A 422 15.89 10.51 -19.00
C LEU A 422 17.01 11.25 -18.25
N GLY A 423 18.19 10.64 -18.12
CA GLY A 423 19.37 11.23 -17.47
C GLY A 423 19.51 10.90 -15.98
N HIS A 424 18.59 10.10 -15.42
CA HIS A 424 18.69 9.59 -14.05
C HIS A 424 19.76 8.52 -13.94
N ARG A 425 20.47 8.48 -12.81
CA ARG A 425 21.60 7.56 -12.61
C ARG A 425 21.36 6.62 -11.43
N ILE A 426 20.42 5.70 -11.63
CA ILE A 426 20.25 4.52 -10.78
C ILE A 426 21.32 3.51 -11.20
N ARG A 427 22.30 3.21 -10.35
CA ARG A 427 23.52 2.48 -10.74
C ARG A 427 23.62 1.12 -10.09
N HIS A 428 24.09 0.14 -10.86
CA HIS A 428 25.35 -0.58 -10.62
C HIS A 428 26.02 -0.81 -11.98
N THR A 429 27.06 -0.01 -12.27
CA THR A 429 27.89 0.10 -13.50
C THR A 429 27.46 -0.66 -14.76
#